data_AF-A0A9E5N868-F1
#
_entry.id   AF-A0A9E5N868-F1
#
_cell.length_a   1.000
_cell.length_b   1.000
_cell.length_c   1.000
_cell.angle_alpha   90.00
_cell.angle_beta   90.00
_cell.angle_gamma   90.00
#
_symmetry.space_group_name_H-M   'P 1'
#
loop_
_entity.id
_entity.type
_entity.pdbx_description
1 polymer ?
#
loop_
_entity_poly.entity_id
_entity_poly.type
_entity_poly.pdbx_seq_one_letter_code
_entity_poly.pdbx_strand_id
1 'polypeptide(L)'
;LSDDVPAGGQARLTKLVKNAGCASKIPPADLQRVLSRLPAITDPRLLVGSATADDAGVFQTSADLCLVQTVDVFTPSVDDPYTFGRIAACNSLSDVYAMGGKPITALSIIGYPINTLGDDWMYQMIKGGMDALQEAEVILVGGHSINDEEIKFGFAVTGVIDPKAVITNSGAQPGDVLILTKPIGTGVIAFAAQMGRAGEEAQRAAAASMTTLNRAASEVMVKMGAHACTDVTGFGLLGHLYQMVRESRVGAEIWWNSIPLLEGAADYASNGMVSGAAERNREYAAEIVEAADDVPEYALDILYDPQTSGGLLFSVPGETLDEVLAGLSAAGCAEAAVIGRISDDSRGRILVTSDPTQTNRSHPKVESQQTQPAESSDSEAQQEPCCEGQVRPETGDVSAESAFQRFMSTALGPGALDVIQKELTTIALSVAIQCEPCLKLHLKKALSMGITTEEIQEAAWMGVAFGGCKAMMFWNEQSKSLETISSEAASNK
;
A
#
# COMPACT_ATOMS: atom_id res chain seq x y z
N LEU A 1 -24.57 2.75 -3.09
CA LEU A 1 -23.71 2.76 -4.28
C LEU A 1 -24.43 3.24 -5.55
N SER A 2 -25.75 3.49 -5.55
CA SER A 2 -26.49 3.95 -6.75
C SER A 2 -26.34 5.43 -7.08
N ASP A 3 -25.87 6.26 -6.14
CA ASP A 3 -25.96 7.72 -6.29
C ASP A 3 -24.64 8.38 -6.75
N ASP A 4 -23.56 7.60 -6.91
CA ASP A 4 -22.21 8.09 -7.24
C ASP A 4 -21.76 7.79 -8.69
N VAL A 5 -22.65 7.29 -9.55
CA VAL A 5 -22.33 7.08 -10.98
C VAL A 5 -22.85 8.29 -11.77
N PRO A 6 -22.03 9.33 -12.02
CA PRO A 6 -22.47 10.47 -12.82
C PRO A 6 -22.80 10.01 -14.24
N ALA A 7 -24.05 10.19 -14.65
CA ALA A 7 -24.46 10.02 -16.04
C ALA A 7 -23.64 10.98 -16.92
N GLY A 8 -22.67 10.44 -17.67
CA GLY A 8 -21.80 11.21 -18.58
C GLY A 8 -20.51 11.77 -17.97
N GLY A 9 -20.12 11.36 -16.75
CA GLY A 9 -18.82 11.71 -16.16
C GLY A 9 -17.73 10.66 -16.42
N GLN A 10 -16.47 11.08 -16.40
CA GLN A 10 -15.30 10.17 -16.45
C GLN A 10 -15.37 9.18 -15.29
N ALA A 11 -15.20 7.89 -15.57
CA ALA A 11 -15.22 6.82 -14.56
C ALA A 11 -14.18 7.11 -13.47
N ARG A 12 -14.54 6.86 -12.20
CA ARG A 12 -13.64 7.04 -11.06
C ARG A 12 -13.56 5.77 -10.23
N LEU A 13 -12.96 4.73 -10.80
CA LEU A 13 -12.92 3.41 -10.18
C LEU A 13 -12.26 3.41 -8.79
N THR A 14 -11.28 4.30 -8.54
CA THR A 14 -10.58 4.34 -7.24
C THR A 14 -11.47 4.80 -6.09
N LYS A 15 -12.62 5.43 -6.37
CA LYS A 15 -13.63 5.82 -5.38
C LYS A 15 -14.57 4.68 -4.98
N LEU A 16 -14.57 3.59 -5.74
CA LEU A 16 -15.48 2.46 -5.55
C LEU A 16 -14.87 1.34 -4.70
N VAL A 17 -13.66 1.53 -4.20
CA VAL A 17 -12.87 0.50 -3.51
C VAL A 17 -12.30 1.03 -2.21
N LYS A 18 -12.20 0.16 -1.19
CA LYS A 18 -11.66 0.56 0.12
C LYS A 18 -10.16 0.84 0.09
N ASN A 19 -9.41 -0.02 -0.60
CA ASN A 19 -7.97 0.08 -0.81
C ASN A 19 -7.72 -0.02 -2.31
N ALA A 20 -6.87 0.83 -2.88
CA ALA A 20 -6.56 0.84 -4.30
C ALA A 20 -5.32 -0.02 -4.62
N GLY A 21 -5.32 -0.69 -5.78
CA GLY A 21 -4.15 -1.41 -6.27
C GLY A 21 -3.66 -2.52 -5.33
N CYS A 22 -2.35 -2.76 -5.31
CA CYS A 22 -1.74 -3.81 -4.48
C CYS A 22 -1.93 -3.58 -2.97
N ALA A 23 -2.33 -2.39 -2.52
CA ALA A 23 -2.69 -2.16 -1.12
C ALA A 23 -3.93 -2.94 -0.67
N SER A 24 -4.69 -3.57 -1.59
CA SER A 24 -5.81 -4.45 -1.27
C SER A 24 -5.40 -5.86 -0.82
N LYS A 25 -4.11 -6.23 -0.94
CA LYS A 25 -3.63 -7.56 -0.53
C LYS A 25 -3.73 -7.77 1.00
N ILE A 26 -3.92 -9.02 1.42
CA ILE A 26 -3.88 -9.39 2.84
C ILE A 26 -2.47 -9.10 3.38
N PRO A 27 -2.31 -8.53 4.59
CA PRO A 27 -0.99 -8.29 5.16
C PRO A 27 -0.13 -9.57 5.23
N PRO A 28 1.17 -9.50 4.92
CA PRO A 28 2.03 -10.68 4.84
C PRO A 28 2.06 -11.50 6.14
N ALA A 29 2.13 -10.83 7.30
CA ALA A 29 2.14 -11.51 8.60
C ALA A 29 0.86 -12.34 8.85
N ASP A 30 -0.31 -11.85 8.43
CA ASP A 30 -1.57 -12.56 8.56
C ASP A 30 -1.64 -13.77 7.63
N LEU A 31 -1.20 -13.59 6.38
CA LEU A 31 -1.17 -14.68 5.40
C LEU A 31 -0.20 -15.79 5.84
N GLN A 32 1.01 -15.43 6.27
CA GLN A 32 2.02 -16.38 6.75
C GLN A 32 1.53 -17.19 7.95
N ARG A 33 0.80 -16.54 8.88
CA ARG A 33 0.16 -17.21 10.04
C ARG A 33 -0.85 -18.28 9.62
N VAL A 34 -1.58 -18.08 8.53
CA VAL A 34 -2.53 -19.07 8.00
C VAL A 34 -1.80 -20.18 7.24
N LEU A 35 -0.90 -19.82 6.32
CA LEU A 35 -0.21 -20.77 5.44
C LEU A 35 0.70 -21.73 6.20
N SER A 36 1.35 -21.28 7.29
CA SER A 36 2.20 -22.12 8.14
C SER A 36 1.48 -23.29 8.83
N ARG A 37 0.14 -23.28 8.84
CA ARG A 37 -0.69 -24.35 9.42
C ARG A 37 -1.12 -25.40 8.40
N LEU A 38 -0.88 -25.16 7.11
CA LEU A 38 -1.23 -26.08 6.03
C LEU A 38 -0.17 -27.20 5.91
N PRO A 39 -0.54 -28.39 5.42
CA PRO A 39 0.43 -29.45 5.17
C PRO A 39 1.44 -29.02 4.09
N ALA A 40 2.70 -29.40 4.29
CA ALA A 40 3.75 -29.16 3.31
C ALA A 40 3.47 -29.93 2.01
N ILE A 41 3.71 -29.30 0.87
CA ILE A 41 3.67 -29.94 -0.44
C ILE A 41 5.07 -30.48 -0.74
N THR A 42 5.19 -31.79 -0.98
CA THR A 42 6.49 -32.48 -1.10
C THR A 42 6.69 -33.19 -2.44
N ASP A 43 5.93 -32.83 -3.47
CA ASP A 43 6.13 -33.42 -4.80
C ASP A 43 7.48 -32.96 -5.37
N PRO A 44 8.40 -33.86 -5.73
CA PRO A 44 9.74 -33.50 -6.19
C PRO A 44 9.76 -32.73 -7.51
N ARG A 45 8.64 -32.69 -8.25
CA ARG A 45 8.50 -31.86 -9.45
C ARG A 45 8.23 -30.40 -9.13
N LEU A 46 7.82 -30.07 -7.91
CA LEU A 46 7.65 -28.68 -7.48
C LEU A 46 9.03 -28.12 -7.10
N LEU A 47 9.65 -27.39 -8.03
CA LEU A 47 10.99 -26.82 -7.83
C LEU A 47 10.94 -25.57 -6.94
N VAL A 48 9.90 -24.76 -7.12
CA VAL A 48 9.63 -23.54 -6.34
C VAL A 48 8.16 -23.55 -5.97
N GLY A 49 7.84 -23.29 -4.71
CA GLY A 49 6.47 -23.37 -4.21
C GLY A 49 6.23 -22.49 -3.00
N SER A 50 5.08 -22.68 -2.33
CA SER A 50 4.68 -21.86 -1.19
C SER A 50 5.64 -21.94 0.01
N ALA A 51 6.45 -23.00 0.10
CA ALA A 51 7.46 -23.16 1.15
C ALA A 51 8.71 -22.29 0.92
N THR A 52 9.01 -21.92 -0.32
CA THR A 52 10.19 -21.11 -0.69
C THR A 52 9.86 -19.62 -0.84
N ALA A 53 8.59 -19.23 -0.69
CA ALA A 53 8.11 -17.83 -0.69
C ALA A 53 8.63 -17.01 -1.88
N ASP A 54 8.60 -17.58 -3.08
CA ASP A 54 9.00 -16.92 -4.33
C ASP A 54 7.77 -16.36 -5.07
N ASP A 55 8.00 -15.56 -6.11
CA ASP A 55 6.94 -14.81 -6.81
C ASP A 55 5.97 -15.72 -7.60
N ALA A 56 6.43 -16.89 -8.07
CA ALA A 56 5.60 -17.86 -8.77
C ALA A 56 5.94 -19.32 -8.44
N GLY A 57 4.95 -20.20 -8.60
CA GLY A 57 5.16 -21.64 -8.49
C GLY A 57 5.84 -22.21 -9.73
N VAL A 58 6.91 -22.98 -9.57
CA VAL A 58 7.64 -23.63 -10.68
C VAL A 58 7.47 -25.14 -10.59
N PHE A 59 6.80 -25.72 -11.58
CA PHE A 59 6.49 -27.14 -11.64
C PHE A 59 7.12 -27.81 -12.85
N GLN A 60 7.99 -28.79 -12.61
CA GLN A 60 8.70 -29.52 -13.64
C GLN A 60 7.79 -30.56 -14.33
N THR A 61 7.58 -30.37 -15.62
CA THR A 61 6.76 -31.27 -16.46
C THR A 61 7.60 -32.30 -17.20
N SER A 62 8.82 -31.93 -17.60
CA SER A 62 9.82 -32.79 -18.22
C SER A 62 11.24 -32.40 -17.79
N ALA A 63 12.26 -33.11 -18.28
CA ALA A 63 13.66 -32.83 -17.94
C ALA A 63 14.13 -31.43 -18.38
N ASP A 64 13.46 -30.84 -19.35
CA ASP A 64 13.83 -29.60 -20.05
C ASP A 64 12.72 -28.52 -20.00
N LEU A 65 11.59 -28.79 -19.33
CA LEU A 65 10.46 -27.86 -19.28
C LEU A 65 9.80 -27.81 -17.91
N CYS A 66 9.77 -26.60 -17.35
CA CYS A 66 8.96 -26.23 -16.20
C CYS A 66 7.80 -25.33 -16.63
N LEU A 67 6.66 -25.49 -15.96
CA LEU A 67 5.61 -24.49 -15.92
C LEU A 67 5.93 -23.48 -14.82
N VAL A 68 5.70 -22.20 -15.11
CA VAL A 68 5.68 -21.13 -14.13
C VAL A 68 4.24 -20.70 -13.97
N GLN A 69 3.69 -20.77 -12.77
CA GLN A 69 2.28 -20.47 -12.50
C GLN A 69 2.15 -19.40 -11.44
N THR A 70 1.42 -18.35 -11.78
CA THR A 70 1.06 -17.28 -10.85
C THR A 70 -0.40 -16.88 -11.03
N VAL A 71 -0.95 -16.20 -10.02
CA VAL A 71 -2.24 -15.55 -10.08
C VAL A 71 -2.19 -14.29 -9.24
N ASP A 72 -2.61 -13.17 -9.82
CA ASP A 72 -2.71 -11.92 -9.08
C ASP A 72 -4.04 -11.23 -9.42
N VAL A 73 -4.73 -10.75 -8.39
CA VAL A 73 -6.03 -10.09 -8.47
C VAL A 73 -6.08 -8.98 -7.44
N PHE A 74 -6.47 -7.79 -7.87
CA PHE A 74 -6.54 -6.63 -6.99
C PHE A 74 -7.64 -5.67 -7.44
N THR A 75 -7.87 -4.66 -6.61
CA THR A 75 -8.85 -3.59 -6.84
C THR A 75 -8.27 -2.49 -7.73
N PRO A 76 -9.10 -1.71 -8.44
CA PRO A 76 -8.69 -0.55 -9.23
C PRO A 76 -7.62 0.33 -8.58
N SER A 77 -6.48 0.49 -9.26
CA SER A 77 -5.38 1.40 -8.89
C SER A 77 -5.46 2.76 -9.58
N VAL A 78 -6.27 2.87 -10.63
CA VAL A 78 -6.49 4.08 -11.44
C VAL A 78 -7.98 4.20 -11.78
N ASP A 79 -8.40 5.40 -12.14
CA ASP A 79 -9.80 5.72 -12.41
C ASP A 79 -10.28 5.23 -13.78
N ASP A 80 -9.40 5.18 -14.78
CA ASP A 80 -9.73 4.73 -16.13
C ASP A 80 -9.80 3.18 -16.21
N PRO A 81 -10.96 2.59 -16.57
CA PRO A 81 -11.13 1.13 -16.58
C PRO A 81 -10.21 0.42 -17.57
N TYR A 82 -9.96 0.99 -18.75
CA TYR A 82 -9.07 0.41 -19.75
C TYR A 82 -7.63 0.36 -19.22
N THR A 83 -7.15 1.46 -18.66
CA THR A 83 -5.81 1.55 -18.05
C THR A 83 -5.70 0.59 -16.88
N PHE A 84 -6.71 0.49 -16.01
CA PHE A 84 -6.71 -0.49 -14.92
C PHE A 84 -6.60 -1.93 -15.45
N GLY A 85 -7.33 -2.24 -16.53
CA GLY A 85 -7.20 -3.53 -17.22
C GLY A 85 -5.79 -3.85 -17.68
N ARG A 86 -5.11 -2.87 -18.30
CA ARG A 86 -3.70 -2.99 -18.71
C ARG A 86 -2.78 -3.23 -17.51
N ILE A 87 -2.96 -2.46 -16.44
CA ILE A 87 -2.16 -2.60 -15.20
C ILE A 87 -2.34 -3.99 -14.59
N ALA A 88 -3.58 -4.50 -14.51
CA ALA A 88 -3.88 -5.82 -13.99
C ALA A 88 -3.16 -6.92 -14.78
N ALA A 89 -3.12 -6.82 -16.12
CA ALA A 89 -2.36 -7.73 -16.95
C ALA A 89 -0.84 -7.60 -16.72
N CYS A 90 -0.29 -6.39 -16.74
CA CYS A 90 1.15 -6.15 -16.55
C CYS A 90 1.63 -6.68 -15.19
N ASN A 91 0.85 -6.46 -14.13
CA ASN A 91 1.13 -6.98 -12.80
C ASN A 91 1.06 -8.52 -12.78
N SER A 92 0.00 -9.13 -13.32
CA SER A 92 -0.16 -10.60 -13.30
C SER A 92 0.91 -11.34 -14.12
N LEU A 93 1.50 -10.69 -15.13
CA LEU A 93 2.61 -11.22 -15.91
C LEU A 93 3.96 -11.08 -15.22
N SER A 94 4.06 -10.17 -14.24
CA SER A 94 5.32 -9.73 -13.64
C SER A 94 6.05 -10.86 -12.91
N ASP A 95 5.34 -11.66 -12.12
CA ASP A 95 5.96 -12.79 -11.41
C ASP A 95 6.61 -13.80 -12.36
N VAL A 96 6.00 -14.05 -13.52
CA VAL A 96 6.60 -14.94 -14.54
C VAL A 96 7.92 -14.36 -15.04
N TYR A 97 7.97 -13.05 -15.26
CA TYR A 97 9.19 -12.34 -15.67
C TYR A 97 10.25 -12.29 -14.56
N ALA A 98 9.84 -12.17 -13.29
CA ALA A 98 10.74 -12.20 -12.14
C ALA A 98 11.49 -13.54 -12.04
N MET A 99 10.80 -14.65 -12.33
CA MET A 99 11.43 -15.99 -12.39
C MET A 99 12.33 -16.22 -13.61
N GLY A 100 12.37 -15.28 -14.57
CA GLY A 100 13.03 -15.45 -15.88
C GLY A 100 12.24 -16.27 -16.89
N GLY A 101 10.94 -16.49 -16.63
CA GLY A 101 10.06 -17.30 -17.46
C GLY A 101 9.44 -16.53 -18.63
N LYS A 102 8.93 -17.27 -19.61
CA LYS A 102 8.14 -16.72 -20.72
C LYS A 102 6.65 -17.01 -20.50
N PRO A 103 5.79 -16.01 -20.29
CA PRO A 103 4.35 -16.24 -20.20
C PRO A 103 3.80 -16.66 -21.57
N ILE A 104 2.82 -17.58 -21.59
CA ILE A 104 2.24 -18.13 -22.84
C ILE A 104 0.71 -18.08 -22.86
N THR A 105 0.05 -18.27 -21.71
CA THR A 105 -1.41 -18.23 -21.61
C THR A 105 -1.85 -17.53 -20.33
N ALA A 106 -3.08 -16.99 -20.36
CA ALA A 106 -3.71 -16.38 -19.21
C ALA A 106 -5.20 -16.75 -19.11
N LEU A 107 -5.74 -16.72 -17.89
CA LEU A 107 -7.16 -16.83 -17.56
C LEU A 107 -7.58 -15.59 -16.76
N SER A 108 -8.60 -14.87 -17.20
CA SER A 108 -9.08 -13.70 -16.46
C SER A 108 -9.86 -14.10 -15.21
N ILE A 109 -9.70 -13.35 -14.12
CA ILE A 109 -10.48 -13.50 -12.88
C ILE A 109 -11.17 -12.17 -12.60
N ILE A 110 -12.50 -12.19 -12.48
CA ILE A 110 -13.31 -10.97 -12.40
C ILE A 110 -14.30 -11.09 -11.24
N GLY A 111 -14.20 -10.19 -10.25
CA GLY A 111 -15.29 -9.86 -9.33
C GLY A 111 -15.83 -8.49 -9.71
N TYR A 112 -17.12 -8.39 -10.04
CA TYR A 112 -17.67 -7.12 -10.55
C TYR A 112 -19.15 -6.94 -10.20
N PRO A 113 -19.57 -5.75 -9.71
CA PRO A 113 -20.96 -5.48 -9.33
C PRO A 113 -21.83 -5.13 -10.55
N ILE A 114 -22.06 -6.13 -11.43
CA ILE A 114 -22.66 -5.94 -12.76
C ILE A 114 -24.01 -5.25 -12.73
N ASN A 115 -24.81 -5.51 -11.70
CA ASN A 115 -26.15 -4.94 -11.54
C ASN A 115 -26.13 -3.45 -11.17
N THR A 116 -25.00 -2.93 -10.67
CA THR A 116 -24.88 -1.53 -10.25
C THR A 116 -24.06 -0.68 -11.21
N LEU A 117 -23.02 -1.25 -11.83
CA LEU A 117 -22.08 -0.49 -12.67
C LEU A 117 -22.28 -0.71 -14.18
N GLY A 118 -23.10 -1.69 -14.60
CA GLY A 118 -23.28 -2.02 -16.01
C GLY A 118 -22.05 -2.71 -16.63
N ASP A 119 -22.15 -3.16 -17.88
CA ASP A 119 -21.12 -3.97 -18.54
C ASP A 119 -20.02 -3.16 -19.25
N ASP A 120 -20.24 -1.87 -19.51
CA ASP A 120 -19.29 -1.02 -20.26
C ASP A 120 -17.91 -0.92 -19.61
N TRP A 121 -17.83 -0.70 -18.29
CA TRP A 121 -16.52 -0.61 -17.61
C TRP A 121 -15.83 -1.97 -17.53
N MET A 122 -16.61 -3.03 -17.34
CA MET A 122 -16.08 -4.40 -17.40
C MET A 122 -15.50 -4.69 -18.79
N TYR A 123 -16.19 -4.29 -19.87
CA TYR A 123 -15.68 -4.39 -21.24
C TYR A 123 -14.34 -3.66 -21.40
N GLN A 124 -14.25 -2.41 -20.93
CA GLN A 124 -13.02 -1.62 -21.03
C GLN A 124 -11.87 -2.25 -20.26
N MET A 125 -12.10 -2.76 -19.04
CA MET A 125 -11.10 -3.47 -18.25
C MET A 125 -10.59 -4.73 -18.95
N ILE A 126 -11.50 -5.56 -19.46
CA ILE A 126 -11.13 -6.77 -20.19
C ILE A 126 -10.33 -6.40 -21.43
N LYS A 127 -10.77 -5.38 -22.19
CA LYS A 127 -10.10 -4.93 -23.40
C LYS A 127 -8.69 -4.40 -23.12
N GLY A 128 -8.52 -3.58 -22.09
CA GLY A 128 -7.19 -3.11 -21.68
C GLY A 128 -6.27 -4.27 -21.30
N GLY A 129 -6.76 -5.22 -20.53
CA GLY A 129 -5.99 -6.42 -20.18
C GLY A 129 -5.62 -7.25 -21.41
N MET A 130 -6.54 -7.44 -22.35
CA MET A 130 -6.28 -8.15 -23.61
C MET A 130 -5.20 -7.47 -24.45
N ASP A 131 -5.21 -6.14 -24.56
CA ASP A 131 -4.21 -5.41 -25.35
C ASP A 131 -2.79 -5.54 -24.72
N ALA A 132 -2.69 -5.53 -23.39
CA ALA A 132 -1.41 -5.78 -22.70
C ALA A 132 -0.95 -7.24 -22.82
N LEU A 133 -1.87 -8.22 -22.73
CA LEU A 133 -1.55 -9.63 -22.99
C LEU A 133 -1.08 -9.85 -24.42
N GLN A 134 -1.70 -9.17 -25.40
CA GLN A 134 -1.31 -9.24 -26.80
C GLN A 134 0.09 -8.66 -27.03
N GLU A 135 0.41 -7.53 -26.40
CA GLU A 135 1.76 -6.95 -26.39
C GLU A 135 2.78 -7.94 -25.80
N ALA A 136 2.38 -8.68 -24.77
CA ALA A 136 3.15 -9.74 -24.15
C ALA A 136 3.09 -11.09 -24.92
N GLU A 137 2.47 -11.14 -26.11
CA GLU A 137 2.28 -12.37 -26.90
C GLU A 137 1.65 -13.53 -26.11
N VAL A 138 0.81 -13.21 -25.13
CA VAL A 138 0.10 -14.16 -24.27
C VAL A 138 -1.32 -14.33 -24.77
N ILE A 139 -1.78 -15.58 -24.84
CA ILE A 139 -3.13 -15.91 -25.28
C ILE A 139 -4.06 -15.95 -24.07
N LEU A 140 -5.09 -15.08 -24.06
CA LEU A 140 -6.21 -15.21 -23.12
C LEU A 140 -7.08 -16.40 -23.54
N VAL A 141 -7.02 -17.51 -22.79
CA VAL A 141 -7.70 -18.77 -23.17
C VAL A 141 -9.10 -18.91 -22.55
N GLY A 142 -9.47 -18.00 -21.66
CA GLY A 142 -10.76 -18.00 -20.98
C GLY A 142 -10.70 -17.21 -19.68
N GLY A 143 -11.61 -17.51 -18.77
CA GLY A 143 -11.63 -16.89 -17.45
C GLY A 143 -12.86 -17.26 -16.63
N HIS A 144 -12.97 -16.64 -15.46
CA HIS A 144 -14.11 -16.77 -14.58
C HIS A 144 -14.55 -15.42 -14.03
N SER A 145 -15.86 -15.21 -13.95
CA SER A 145 -16.47 -13.98 -13.44
C SER A 145 -17.50 -14.29 -12.36
N ILE A 146 -17.48 -13.52 -11.28
CA ILE A 146 -18.45 -13.58 -10.19
C ILE A 146 -19.06 -12.20 -9.95
N ASN A 147 -20.34 -12.17 -9.56
CA ASN A 147 -20.95 -10.94 -9.07
C ASN A 147 -20.40 -10.66 -7.67
N ASP A 148 -19.86 -9.46 -7.47
CA ASP A 148 -19.16 -9.05 -6.25
C ASP A 148 -19.50 -7.59 -5.94
N GLU A 149 -19.42 -7.16 -4.68
CA GLU A 149 -19.69 -5.77 -4.27
C GLU A 149 -18.55 -4.82 -4.64
N GLU A 150 -17.30 -5.29 -4.62
CA GLU A 150 -16.10 -4.51 -4.98
C GLU A 150 -15.44 -5.10 -6.23
N ILE A 151 -15.00 -4.21 -7.13
CA ILE A 151 -14.28 -4.59 -8.36
C ILE A 151 -12.96 -5.29 -8.00
N LYS A 152 -12.77 -6.48 -8.54
CA LYS A 152 -11.54 -7.28 -8.46
C LYS A 152 -11.22 -7.77 -9.85
N PHE A 153 -10.02 -7.51 -10.33
CA PHE A 153 -9.62 -7.91 -11.68
C PHE A 153 -8.16 -8.31 -11.72
N GLY A 154 -7.85 -9.28 -12.55
CA GLY A 154 -6.51 -9.84 -12.67
C GLY A 154 -6.51 -11.11 -13.51
N PHE A 155 -5.35 -11.77 -13.55
CA PHE A 155 -5.15 -12.94 -14.39
C PHE A 155 -4.39 -14.03 -13.64
N ALA A 156 -4.80 -15.29 -13.86
CA ALA A 156 -3.94 -16.43 -13.62
C ALA A 156 -3.10 -16.64 -14.88
N VAL A 157 -1.79 -16.65 -14.76
CA VAL A 157 -0.84 -16.72 -15.86
C VAL A 157 -0.08 -18.04 -15.81
N THR A 158 0.07 -18.67 -16.97
CA THR A 158 0.98 -19.81 -17.16
C THR A 158 2.11 -19.39 -18.09
N GLY A 159 3.32 -19.54 -17.60
CA GLY A 159 4.56 -19.42 -18.35
C GLY A 159 5.33 -20.73 -18.44
N VAL A 160 6.42 -20.69 -19.18
CA VAL A 160 7.35 -21.79 -19.36
C VAL A 160 8.78 -21.33 -19.12
N ILE A 161 9.62 -22.24 -18.61
CA ILE A 161 11.04 -21.97 -18.37
C ILE A 161 11.85 -23.26 -18.45
N ASP A 162 13.12 -23.17 -18.88
CA ASP A 162 14.09 -24.26 -18.72
C ASP A 162 14.41 -24.39 -17.22
N PRO A 163 14.34 -25.60 -16.62
CA PRO A 163 14.67 -25.81 -15.20
C PRO A 163 16.03 -25.23 -14.76
N LYS A 164 17.00 -25.09 -15.67
CA LYS A 164 18.34 -24.54 -15.40
C LYS A 164 18.42 -23.02 -15.48
N ALA A 165 17.39 -22.37 -16.05
CA ALA A 165 17.30 -20.93 -16.22
C ALA A 165 16.42 -20.27 -15.14
N VAL A 166 15.90 -21.04 -14.18
CA VAL A 166 15.08 -20.53 -13.09
C VAL A 166 15.91 -19.60 -12.23
N ILE A 167 15.47 -18.34 -12.15
CA ILE A 167 16.00 -17.35 -11.22
C ILE A 167 15.02 -17.30 -10.04
N THR A 168 15.55 -17.34 -8.83
CA THR A 168 14.75 -17.29 -7.58
C THR A 168 15.13 -16.05 -6.81
N ASN A 169 14.34 -15.68 -5.81
CA ASN A 169 14.71 -14.62 -4.87
C ASN A 169 15.84 -15.02 -3.88
N SER A 170 16.31 -16.27 -3.90
CA SER A 170 17.21 -16.82 -2.87
C SER A 170 18.69 -16.92 -3.27
N GLY A 171 19.06 -16.52 -4.49
CA GLY A 171 20.42 -16.72 -5.00
C GLY A 171 21.40 -15.55 -4.85
N ALA A 172 21.04 -14.45 -4.19
CA ALA A 172 21.88 -13.25 -4.07
C ALA A 172 23.20 -13.53 -3.34
N GLN A 173 24.29 -12.92 -3.78
CA GLN A 173 25.64 -13.18 -3.27
C GLN A 173 26.33 -11.90 -2.76
N PRO A 174 27.15 -11.97 -1.71
CA PRO A 174 27.95 -10.83 -1.26
C PRO A 174 28.81 -10.25 -2.39
N GLY A 175 28.75 -8.93 -2.56
CA GLY A 175 29.45 -8.22 -3.64
C GLY A 175 28.62 -8.01 -4.91
N ASP A 176 27.43 -8.61 -5.00
CA ASP A 176 26.48 -8.27 -6.06
C ASP A 176 26.01 -6.82 -5.94
N VAL A 177 25.74 -6.20 -7.09
CA VAL A 177 25.05 -4.91 -7.17
C VAL A 177 23.56 -5.14 -7.33
N LEU A 178 22.75 -4.26 -6.72
CA LEU A 178 21.29 -4.31 -6.78
C LEU A 178 20.77 -3.33 -7.83
N ILE A 179 19.94 -3.83 -8.74
CA ILE A 179 19.36 -3.07 -9.84
C ILE A 179 17.84 -3.06 -9.73
N LEU A 180 17.25 -1.87 -9.85
CA LEU A 180 15.81 -1.66 -9.91
C LEU A 180 15.43 -1.13 -11.29
N THR A 181 14.44 -1.72 -11.94
CA THR A 181 14.15 -1.42 -13.37
C THR A 181 13.03 -0.42 -13.62
N LYS A 182 12.28 -0.03 -12.59
CA LYS A 182 11.26 1.02 -12.68
C LYS A 182 11.34 1.96 -11.47
N PRO A 183 10.94 3.24 -11.64
CA PRO A 183 10.82 4.15 -10.52
C PRO A 183 9.71 3.72 -9.54
N ILE A 184 9.89 4.03 -8.26
CA ILE A 184 8.90 3.76 -7.19
C ILE A 184 8.11 5.02 -6.81
N GLY A 185 7.01 4.82 -6.08
CA GLY A 185 6.11 5.87 -5.60
C GLY A 185 4.68 5.77 -6.13
N THR A 186 4.31 4.65 -6.76
CA THR A 186 2.96 4.47 -7.32
C THR A 186 1.87 4.48 -6.25
N GLY A 187 2.12 3.92 -5.07
CA GLY A 187 1.16 3.89 -3.97
C GLY A 187 0.96 5.27 -3.34
N VAL A 188 2.03 6.04 -3.16
CA VAL A 188 1.98 7.44 -2.70
C VAL A 188 1.15 8.29 -3.68
N ILE A 189 1.41 8.16 -4.98
CA ILE A 189 0.66 8.91 -6.01
C ILE A 189 -0.80 8.47 -6.05
N ALA A 190 -1.09 7.17 -5.96
CA ALA A 190 -2.45 6.66 -5.93
C ALA A 190 -3.21 7.18 -4.70
N PHE A 191 -2.58 7.19 -3.53
CA PHE A 191 -3.19 7.72 -2.30
C PHE A 191 -3.42 9.24 -2.39
N ALA A 192 -2.46 10.00 -2.91
CA ALA A 192 -2.65 11.41 -3.19
C ALA A 192 -3.80 11.66 -4.20
N ALA A 193 -3.97 10.79 -5.20
CA ALA A 193 -5.06 10.87 -6.17
C ALA A 193 -6.43 10.59 -5.52
N GLN A 194 -6.52 9.60 -4.62
CA GLN A 194 -7.73 9.32 -3.84
C GLN A 194 -8.17 10.52 -2.99
N MET A 195 -7.21 11.29 -2.48
CA MET A 195 -7.46 12.55 -1.76
C MET A 195 -7.73 13.76 -2.66
N GLY A 196 -7.67 13.60 -3.99
CA GLY A 196 -7.82 14.69 -4.96
C GLY A 196 -6.64 15.68 -4.97
N ARG A 197 -5.46 15.25 -4.52
CA ARG A 197 -4.24 16.08 -4.40
C ARG A 197 -3.16 15.76 -5.42
N ALA A 198 -3.22 14.60 -6.09
CA ALA A 198 -2.24 14.25 -7.12
C ALA A 198 -2.47 15.05 -8.42
N GLY A 199 -1.44 15.73 -8.91
CA GLY A 199 -1.44 16.35 -10.23
C GLY A 199 -1.59 15.33 -11.36
N GLU A 200 -2.17 15.74 -12.49
CA GLU A 200 -2.42 14.85 -13.62
C GLU A 200 -1.13 14.25 -14.21
N GLU A 201 -0.02 15.00 -14.19
CA GLU A 201 1.27 14.55 -14.70
C GLU A 201 1.83 13.38 -13.88
N ALA A 202 1.80 13.48 -12.56
CA ALA A 202 2.18 12.40 -11.66
C ALA A 202 1.29 11.15 -11.87
N GLN A 203 -0.03 11.33 -12.02
CA GLN A 203 -0.94 10.23 -12.30
C GLN A 203 -0.66 9.56 -13.65
N ARG A 204 -0.37 10.34 -14.70
CA ARG A 204 0.02 9.82 -16.02
C ARG A 204 1.35 9.08 -15.96
N ALA A 205 2.36 9.61 -15.27
CA ALA A 205 3.65 8.97 -15.10
C ALA A 205 3.53 7.63 -14.34
N ALA A 206 2.74 7.62 -13.26
CA ALA A 206 2.43 6.39 -12.54
C ALA A 206 1.71 5.37 -13.43
N ALA A 207 0.67 5.77 -14.17
CA ALA A 207 -0.04 4.90 -15.09
C ALA A 207 0.88 4.34 -16.20
N ALA A 208 1.78 5.16 -16.76
CA ALA A 208 2.75 4.72 -17.76
C ALA A 208 3.72 3.67 -17.19
N SER A 209 4.26 3.91 -15.98
CA SER A 209 5.12 2.95 -15.28
C SER A 209 4.40 1.61 -15.00
N MET A 210 3.17 1.69 -14.49
CA MET A 210 2.34 0.52 -14.15
C MET A 210 1.84 -0.27 -15.38
N THR A 211 1.82 0.33 -16.57
CA THR A 211 1.41 -0.32 -17.82
C THR A 211 2.58 -0.78 -18.70
N THR A 212 3.81 -0.64 -18.19
CA THR A 212 5.02 -1.13 -18.85
C THR A 212 5.29 -2.59 -18.43
N LEU A 213 5.47 -3.50 -19.40
CA LEU A 213 5.80 -4.90 -19.13
C LEU A 213 7.24 -5.05 -18.60
N ASN A 214 7.46 -5.97 -17.67
CA ASN A 214 8.81 -6.36 -17.20
C ASN A 214 9.58 -7.27 -18.18
N ARG A 215 9.02 -7.53 -19.39
CA ARG A 215 9.61 -8.42 -20.42
C ARG A 215 11.05 -8.06 -20.76
N ALA A 216 11.29 -6.82 -21.18
CA ALA A 216 12.61 -6.37 -21.64
C ALA A 216 13.66 -6.46 -20.52
N ALA A 217 13.29 -6.05 -19.31
CA ALA A 217 14.12 -6.18 -18.11
C ALA A 217 14.45 -7.65 -17.80
N SER A 218 13.46 -8.55 -17.89
CA SER A 218 13.63 -9.98 -17.65
C SER A 218 14.57 -10.64 -18.66
N GLU A 219 14.43 -10.32 -19.95
CA GLU A 219 15.32 -10.85 -21.00
C GLU A 219 16.78 -10.43 -20.79
N VAL A 220 17.02 -9.17 -20.38
CA VAL A 220 18.36 -8.70 -20.03
C VAL A 220 18.87 -9.39 -18.77
N MET A 221 18.04 -9.46 -17.72
CA MET A 221 18.36 -10.12 -16.45
C MET A 221 18.80 -11.58 -16.66
N VAL A 222 18.03 -12.36 -17.43
CA VAL A 222 18.36 -13.76 -17.75
C VAL A 222 19.66 -13.85 -18.54
N LYS A 223 19.84 -12.99 -19.55
CA LYS A 223 21.05 -12.97 -20.39
C LYS A 223 22.31 -12.67 -19.59
N MET A 224 22.21 -11.79 -18.58
CA MET A 224 23.33 -11.35 -17.75
C MET A 224 23.63 -12.30 -16.58
N GLY A 225 22.81 -13.34 -16.39
CA GLY A 225 23.03 -14.33 -15.34
C GLY A 225 22.80 -13.78 -13.94
N ALA A 226 21.67 -13.07 -13.73
CA ALA A 226 21.29 -12.59 -12.42
C ALA A 226 21.30 -13.72 -11.37
N HIS A 227 21.83 -13.40 -10.19
CA HIS A 227 21.95 -14.33 -9.08
C HIS A 227 20.62 -14.51 -8.34
N ALA A 228 19.88 -13.41 -8.14
CA ALA A 228 18.52 -13.44 -7.63
C ALA A 228 17.67 -12.33 -8.26
N CYS A 229 16.35 -12.55 -8.27
CA CYS A 229 15.37 -11.57 -8.72
C CYS A 229 14.09 -11.68 -7.90
N THR A 230 13.39 -10.56 -7.79
CA THR A 230 11.96 -10.47 -7.46
C THR A 230 11.39 -9.25 -8.19
N ASP A 231 10.08 -9.08 -8.22
CA ASP A 231 9.48 -7.81 -8.64
C ASP A 231 8.98 -7.00 -7.42
N VAL A 232 9.12 -5.68 -7.50
CA VAL A 232 8.71 -4.80 -6.40
C VAL A 232 7.22 -4.51 -6.54
N THR A 233 6.40 -5.13 -5.69
CA THR A 233 4.95 -4.92 -5.69
C THR A 233 4.43 -4.44 -4.32
N GLY A 234 3.43 -5.14 -3.76
CA GLY A 234 2.63 -4.66 -2.62
C GLY A 234 3.39 -4.50 -1.31
N PHE A 235 4.56 -5.11 -1.15
CA PHE A 235 5.37 -5.00 0.08
C PHE A 235 6.35 -3.82 0.05
N GLY A 236 6.39 -3.08 -1.06
CA GLY A 236 7.36 -2.02 -1.26
C GLY A 236 8.78 -2.55 -1.43
N LEU A 237 9.71 -1.66 -1.78
CA LEU A 237 11.08 -2.04 -2.10
C LEU A 237 11.75 -2.78 -0.95
N LEU A 238 11.64 -2.27 0.27
CA LEU A 238 12.27 -2.89 1.45
C LEU A 238 11.62 -4.20 1.86
N GLY A 239 10.30 -4.35 1.65
CA GLY A 239 9.62 -5.60 1.96
C GLY A 239 10.03 -6.75 1.03
N HIS A 240 10.16 -6.47 -0.27
CA HIS A 240 10.67 -7.45 -1.24
C HIS A 240 12.17 -7.73 -1.06
N LEU A 241 12.98 -6.69 -0.83
CA LEU A 241 14.40 -6.86 -0.54
C LEU A 241 14.65 -7.67 0.74
N TYR A 242 13.83 -7.48 1.78
CA TYR A 242 13.90 -8.29 3.00
C TYR A 242 13.76 -9.78 2.69
N GLN A 243 12.82 -10.18 1.84
CA GLN A 243 12.66 -11.58 1.47
C GLN A 243 13.91 -12.10 0.75
N MET A 244 14.39 -11.38 -0.25
CA MET A 244 15.61 -11.75 -0.98
C MET A 244 16.80 -11.95 -0.04
N VAL A 245 17.05 -10.96 0.82
CA VAL A 245 18.15 -10.97 1.79
C VAL A 245 18.02 -12.13 2.79
N ARG A 246 16.80 -12.41 3.27
CA ARG A 246 16.52 -13.49 4.21
C ARG A 246 16.73 -14.87 3.58
N GLU A 247 16.18 -15.11 2.39
CA GLU A 247 16.28 -16.40 1.72
C GLU A 247 17.71 -16.68 1.22
N SER A 248 18.43 -15.63 0.80
CA SER A 248 19.85 -15.72 0.43
C SER A 248 20.82 -15.76 1.61
N ARG A 249 20.38 -15.44 2.83
CA ARG A 249 21.21 -15.36 4.06
C ARG A 249 22.39 -14.39 3.90
N VAL A 250 22.13 -13.25 3.30
CA VAL A 250 23.07 -12.14 3.07
C VAL A 250 22.57 -10.90 3.81
N GLY A 251 23.23 -9.75 3.64
CA GLY A 251 22.69 -8.44 4.00
C GLY A 251 22.57 -7.55 2.76
N ALA A 252 22.09 -6.32 2.91
CA ALA A 252 22.09 -5.34 1.83
C ALA A 252 22.38 -3.92 2.32
N GLU A 253 22.94 -3.11 1.42
CA GLU A 253 23.08 -1.68 1.59
C GLU A 253 22.36 -0.99 0.43
N ILE A 254 21.46 -0.07 0.76
CA ILE A 254 20.61 0.67 -0.18
C ILE A 254 20.97 2.15 -0.15
N TRP A 255 21.12 2.73 -1.33
CA TRP A 255 21.50 4.11 -1.55
C TRP A 255 20.28 4.94 -1.93
N TRP A 256 19.68 5.63 -0.96
CA TRP A 256 18.42 6.36 -1.14
C TRP A 256 18.43 7.34 -2.32
N ASN A 257 19.53 8.07 -2.48
CA ASN A 257 19.67 9.09 -3.53
C ASN A 257 19.84 8.51 -4.95
N SER A 258 20.04 7.20 -5.06
CA SER A 258 20.19 6.48 -6.33
C SER A 258 18.93 5.75 -6.75
N ILE A 259 17.88 5.79 -5.92
CA ILE A 259 16.61 5.15 -6.22
C ILE A 259 15.78 6.04 -7.16
N PRO A 260 15.37 5.52 -8.32
CA PRO A 260 14.51 6.26 -9.24
C PRO A 260 13.12 6.44 -8.61
N LEU A 261 12.64 7.68 -8.58
CA LEU A 261 11.32 8.03 -8.04
C LEU A 261 10.42 8.55 -9.15
N LEU A 262 9.14 8.21 -9.06
CA LEU A 262 8.12 8.84 -9.89
C LEU A 262 7.99 10.32 -9.53
N GLU A 263 7.72 11.14 -10.54
CA GLU A 263 7.54 12.57 -10.35
C GLU A 263 6.42 12.87 -9.34
N GLY A 264 6.72 13.75 -8.39
CA GLY A 264 5.83 14.13 -7.29
C GLY A 264 5.80 13.15 -6.11
N ALA A 265 6.34 11.92 -6.22
CA ALA A 265 6.29 10.95 -5.12
C ALA A 265 6.99 11.47 -3.85
N ALA A 266 8.17 12.08 -3.99
CA ALA A 266 8.89 12.71 -2.87
C ALA A 266 8.08 13.84 -2.21
N ASP A 267 7.47 14.71 -3.02
CA ASP A 267 6.69 15.84 -2.53
C ASP A 267 5.45 15.37 -1.76
N TYR A 268 4.69 14.42 -2.31
CA TYR A 268 3.51 13.88 -1.63
C TYR A 268 3.88 13.18 -0.32
N ALA A 269 4.93 12.35 -0.32
CA ALA A 269 5.37 11.66 0.90
C ALA A 269 5.87 12.64 1.97
N SER A 270 6.64 13.66 1.59
CA SER A 270 7.12 14.70 2.52
C SER A 270 5.98 15.51 3.16
N ASN A 271 4.81 15.57 2.50
CA ASN A 271 3.58 16.16 3.03
C ASN A 271 2.70 15.15 3.79
N GLY A 272 3.24 13.98 4.16
CA GLY A 272 2.55 12.94 4.93
C GLY A 272 1.48 12.17 4.15
N MET A 273 1.48 12.23 2.81
CA MET A 273 0.53 11.50 1.97
C MET A 273 0.96 10.05 1.77
N VAL A 274 0.95 9.28 2.85
CA VAL A 274 1.40 7.89 2.89
C VAL A 274 0.22 7.00 3.26
N SER A 275 0.04 5.90 2.53
CA SER A 275 -1.04 4.95 2.82
C SER A 275 -0.70 4.09 4.03
N GLY A 276 -1.71 3.65 4.79
CA GLY A 276 -1.49 2.72 5.91
C GLY A 276 -0.93 1.34 5.49
N ALA A 277 -0.82 1.05 4.19
CA ALA A 277 -0.09 -0.12 3.71
C ALA A 277 1.42 0.03 3.87
N ALA A 278 1.98 1.23 3.70
CA ALA A 278 3.40 1.48 3.92
C ALA A 278 3.78 1.28 5.40
N GLU A 279 2.91 1.68 6.33
CA GLU A 279 3.10 1.43 7.76
C GLU A 279 3.15 -0.08 8.08
N ARG A 280 2.22 -0.87 7.54
CA ARG A 280 2.24 -2.34 7.68
C ARG A 280 3.48 -2.98 7.05
N ASN A 281 3.93 -2.47 5.92
CA ASN A 281 5.16 -2.92 5.27
C ASN A 281 6.40 -2.59 6.11
N ARG A 282 6.41 -1.41 6.77
CA ARG A 282 7.44 -1.02 7.73
C ARG A 282 7.49 -1.97 8.91
N GLU A 283 6.34 -2.27 9.53
CA GLU A 283 6.25 -3.23 10.64
C GLU A 283 6.79 -4.62 10.25
N TYR A 284 6.51 -5.08 9.02
CA TYR A 284 6.96 -6.38 8.53
C TYR A 284 8.49 -6.52 8.45
N ALA A 285 9.22 -5.44 8.18
CA ALA A 285 10.68 -5.44 8.03
C ALA A 285 11.42 -4.65 9.13
N ALA A 286 10.72 -4.24 10.20
CA ALA A 286 11.25 -3.31 11.19
C ALA A 286 12.48 -3.83 11.96
N GLU A 287 12.61 -5.14 12.14
CA GLU A 287 13.70 -5.72 12.95
C GLU A 287 15.07 -5.71 12.27
N ILE A 288 15.11 -5.52 10.94
CA ILE A 288 16.33 -5.71 10.15
C ILE A 288 16.73 -4.48 9.31
N VAL A 289 15.83 -3.50 9.17
CA VAL A 289 16.09 -2.27 8.42
C VAL A 289 16.62 -1.21 9.38
N GLU A 290 17.78 -0.66 9.05
CA GLU A 290 18.39 0.48 9.74
C GLU A 290 18.64 1.61 8.74
N ALA A 291 18.32 2.84 9.12
CA ALA A 291 18.58 4.03 8.30
C ALA A 291 19.67 4.88 8.94
N ALA A 292 20.58 5.40 8.12
CA ALA A 292 21.58 6.38 8.55
C ALA A 292 20.94 7.76 8.80
N ASP A 293 21.57 8.58 9.65
CA ASP A 293 21.05 9.88 10.08
C ASP A 293 20.86 10.89 8.92
N ASP A 294 21.54 10.66 7.80
CA ASP A 294 21.47 11.50 6.60
C ASP A 294 20.30 11.15 5.67
N VAL A 295 19.55 10.09 5.96
CA VAL A 295 18.38 9.66 5.21
C VAL A 295 17.13 10.40 5.72
N PRO A 296 16.41 11.16 4.86
CA PRO A 296 15.18 11.83 5.27
C PRO A 296 14.09 10.86 5.72
N GLU A 297 13.26 11.23 6.70
CA GLU A 297 12.22 10.32 7.22
C GLU A 297 11.22 9.86 6.15
N TYR A 298 10.80 10.77 5.26
CA TYR A 298 9.89 10.46 4.14
C TYR A 298 10.49 9.47 3.13
N ALA A 299 11.82 9.28 3.14
CA ALA A 299 12.47 8.27 2.31
C ALA A 299 11.99 6.88 2.69
N LEU A 300 11.95 6.58 3.98
CA LEU A 300 11.49 5.28 4.46
C LEU A 300 10.03 5.04 4.08
N ASP A 301 9.18 6.06 4.15
CA ASP A 301 7.79 5.93 3.71
C ASP A 301 7.66 5.53 2.24
N ILE A 302 8.48 6.10 1.37
CA ILE A 302 8.53 5.74 -0.05
C ILE A 302 9.11 4.34 -0.25
N LEU A 303 10.13 3.97 0.50
CA LEU A 303 10.76 2.66 0.42
C LEU A 303 9.83 1.52 0.86
N TYR A 304 8.88 1.81 1.76
CA TYR A 304 7.82 0.89 2.17
C TYR A 304 6.52 1.03 1.39
N ASP A 305 6.40 2.05 0.52
CA ASP A 305 5.21 2.30 -0.27
C ASP A 305 4.87 1.09 -1.14
N PRO A 306 3.63 0.56 -1.10
CA PRO A 306 3.21 -0.51 -2.00
C PRO A 306 3.31 -0.06 -3.46
N GLN A 307 4.04 -0.81 -4.26
CA GLN A 307 4.14 -0.59 -5.68
C GLN A 307 3.11 -1.43 -6.42
N THR A 308 2.27 -0.83 -7.27
CA THR A 308 1.42 -1.62 -8.17
C THR A 308 2.16 -1.81 -9.48
N SER A 309 2.32 -3.05 -9.96
CA SER A 309 3.09 -3.37 -11.18
C SER A 309 4.46 -2.67 -11.26
N GLY A 310 5.25 -2.76 -10.19
CA GLY A 310 6.59 -2.18 -10.15
C GLY A 310 7.61 -2.89 -11.05
N GLY A 311 8.86 -2.49 -10.90
CA GLY A 311 9.98 -3.04 -11.68
C GLY A 311 10.53 -4.33 -11.07
N LEU A 312 11.43 -4.97 -11.81
CA LEU A 312 12.26 -6.03 -11.27
C LEU A 312 13.32 -5.43 -10.34
N LEU A 313 13.57 -6.11 -9.22
CA LEU A 313 14.70 -5.94 -8.33
C LEU A 313 15.58 -7.18 -8.45
N PHE A 314 16.78 -7.04 -8.99
CA PHE A 314 17.66 -8.18 -9.18
C PHE A 314 19.11 -7.88 -8.83
N SER A 315 19.86 -8.94 -8.52
CA SER A 315 21.27 -8.90 -8.17
C SER A 315 22.13 -9.50 -9.27
N VAL A 316 23.25 -8.84 -9.59
CA VAL A 316 24.26 -9.31 -10.55
C VAL A 316 25.66 -9.07 -9.99
N PRO A 317 26.67 -9.84 -10.43
CA PRO A 317 28.06 -9.56 -10.11
C PRO A 317 28.44 -8.11 -10.46
N GLY A 318 29.15 -7.42 -9.57
CA GLY A 318 29.59 -6.04 -9.83
C GLY A 318 30.45 -5.88 -11.09
N GLU A 319 31.12 -6.96 -11.55
CA GLU A 319 31.93 -6.98 -12.76
C GLU A 319 31.11 -6.87 -14.06
N THR A 320 29.84 -7.25 -14.05
CA THR A 320 28.96 -7.21 -15.24
C THR A 320 28.10 -5.95 -15.31
N LEU A 321 28.25 -5.02 -14.35
CA LEU A 321 27.38 -3.86 -14.19
C LEU A 321 27.25 -3.01 -15.46
N ASP A 322 28.36 -2.64 -16.09
CA ASP A 322 28.35 -1.78 -17.27
C ASP A 322 27.61 -2.42 -18.46
N GLU A 323 27.77 -3.74 -18.63
CA GLU A 323 27.09 -4.51 -19.67
C GLU A 323 25.59 -4.62 -19.40
N VAL A 324 25.21 -4.79 -18.12
CA VAL A 324 23.80 -4.85 -17.70
C VAL A 324 23.10 -3.52 -17.95
N LEU A 325 23.68 -2.40 -17.51
CA LEU A 325 23.10 -1.07 -17.71
C LEU A 325 23.00 -0.71 -19.19
N ALA A 326 24.02 -1.03 -19.99
CA ALA A 326 23.98 -0.84 -21.44
C ALA A 326 22.87 -1.70 -22.09
N GLY A 327 22.72 -2.95 -21.64
CA GLY A 327 21.67 -3.86 -22.09
C GLY A 327 20.27 -3.35 -21.76
N LEU A 328 20.04 -2.89 -20.53
CA LEU A 328 18.77 -2.32 -20.08
C LEU A 328 18.43 -1.05 -20.85
N SER A 329 19.39 -0.14 -21.02
CA SER A 329 19.20 1.08 -21.80
C SER A 329 18.83 0.79 -23.26
N ALA A 330 19.55 -0.14 -23.91
CA ALA A 330 19.27 -0.57 -25.27
C ALA A 330 17.91 -1.27 -25.43
N ALA A 331 17.43 -1.92 -24.37
CA ALA A 331 16.12 -2.57 -24.33
C ALA A 331 14.97 -1.62 -23.98
N GLY A 332 15.25 -0.32 -23.78
CA GLY A 332 14.24 0.69 -23.45
C GLY A 332 13.94 0.85 -21.96
N CYS A 333 14.69 0.19 -21.08
CA CYS A 333 14.59 0.33 -19.61
C CYS A 333 15.48 1.48 -19.11
N ALA A 334 15.26 2.70 -19.61
CA ALA A 334 16.12 3.86 -19.33
C ALA A 334 16.10 4.32 -17.86
N GLU A 335 15.02 4.01 -17.13
CA GLU A 335 14.87 4.34 -15.70
C GLU A 335 15.57 3.32 -14.77
N ALA A 336 16.19 2.27 -15.33
CA ALA A 336 16.86 1.28 -14.52
C ALA A 336 18.09 1.89 -13.83
N ALA A 337 18.24 1.61 -12.54
CA ALA A 337 19.30 2.20 -11.73
C ALA A 337 19.92 1.17 -10.79
N VAL A 338 21.21 1.38 -10.49
CA VAL A 338 21.88 0.70 -9.38
C VAL A 338 21.48 1.40 -8.09
N ILE A 339 20.84 0.67 -7.20
CA ILE A 339 20.27 1.22 -5.97
C ILE A 339 21.03 0.80 -4.71
N GLY A 340 22.07 -0.01 -4.86
CA GLY A 340 22.80 -0.55 -3.72
C GLY A 340 23.62 -1.79 -4.04
N ARG A 341 23.96 -2.54 -3.00
CA ARG A 341 24.74 -3.78 -3.09
C ARG A 341 24.34 -4.80 -2.02
N ILE A 342 24.64 -6.06 -2.30
CA ILE A 342 24.52 -7.15 -1.34
C ILE A 342 25.79 -7.20 -0.47
N SER A 343 25.60 -7.28 0.84
CA SER A 343 26.67 -7.39 1.84
C SER A 343 26.77 -8.81 2.40
N ASP A 344 27.86 -9.10 3.12
CA ASP A 344 28.12 -10.39 3.76
C ASP A 344 27.46 -10.52 5.15
N ASP A 345 26.57 -9.60 5.54
CA ASP A 345 25.89 -9.67 6.84
C ASP A 345 24.81 -10.76 6.86
N SER A 346 25.24 -11.97 7.20
CA SER A 346 24.39 -13.16 7.34
C SER A 346 23.21 -13.04 8.32
N ARG A 347 23.10 -11.94 9.10
CA ARG A 347 21.93 -11.67 9.96
C ARG A 347 20.73 -11.13 9.18
N GLY A 348 20.88 -10.81 7.90
CA GLY A 348 19.77 -10.30 7.09
C GLY A 348 19.58 -8.78 7.16
N ARG A 349 20.56 -8.04 7.65
CA ARG A 349 20.43 -6.59 7.88
C ARG A 349 20.37 -5.83 6.55
N ILE A 350 19.46 -4.87 6.47
CA ILE A 350 19.38 -3.89 5.38
C ILE A 350 19.73 -2.51 5.92
N LEU A 351 20.80 -1.91 5.41
CA LEU A 351 21.21 -0.55 5.74
C LEU A 351 20.78 0.43 4.64
N VAL A 352 20.01 1.46 4.98
CA VAL A 352 19.67 2.56 4.09
C VAL A 352 20.59 3.75 4.39
N THR A 353 21.27 4.27 3.37
CA THR A 353 22.25 5.37 3.47
C THR A 353 22.18 6.25 2.23
N SER A 354 22.82 7.42 2.23
CA SER A 354 23.12 8.13 0.97
C SER A 354 24.18 7.39 0.16
N ASP A 355 24.14 7.54 -1.16
CA ASP A 355 25.16 7.00 -2.06
C ASP A 355 26.53 7.63 -1.78
N PRO A 356 27.56 6.85 -1.39
CA PRO A 356 28.89 7.39 -1.09
C PRO A 356 29.60 7.99 -2.32
N THR A 357 29.16 7.64 -3.54
CA THR A 357 29.73 8.13 -4.81
C THR A 357 29.04 9.39 -5.32
N GLN A 358 27.84 9.72 -4.82
CA GLN A 358 27.05 10.86 -5.26
C GLN A 358 26.85 11.87 -4.13
N THR A 359 27.86 12.72 -3.92
CA THR A 359 27.87 13.71 -2.83
C THR A 359 26.92 14.91 -3.02
N ASN A 360 26.03 14.93 -4.04
CA ASN A 360 25.19 16.12 -4.33
C ASN A 360 23.91 15.92 -5.16
N ARG A 361 23.44 14.70 -5.42
CA ARG A 361 22.07 14.50 -5.96
C ARG A 361 21.10 14.35 -4.81
N SER A 362 20.38 15.40 -4.47
CA SER A 362 19.12 15.28 -3.75
C SER A 362 18.01 15.04 -4.78
N HIS A 363 17.03 14.18 -4.46
CA HIS A 363 15.69 14.31 -5.05
C HIS A 363 15.26 15.79 -4.96
N PRO A 364 14.51 16.35 -5.94
CA PRO A 364 14.21 17.78 -6.00
C PRO A 364 13.89 18.33 -4.61
N LYS A 365 14.61 19.38 -4.21
CA LYS A 365 14.49 19.97 -2.87
C LYS A 365 13.04 20.38 -2.67
N VAL A 366 12.37 19.71 -1.73
CA VAL A 366 11.12 20.20 -1.14
C VAL A 366 11.45 21.57 -0.56
N GLU A 367 10.97 22.64 -1.18
CA GLU A 367 10.93 23.95 -0.55
C GLU A 367 9.94 23.83 0.61
N SER A 368 10.46 23.46 1.78
CA SER A 368 9.72 23.57 3.02
C SER A 368 9.31 25.04 3.16
N GLN A 369 8.03 25.34 2.98
CA GLN A 369 7.48 26.58 3.50
C GLN A 369 7.56 26.46 5.02
N GLN A 370 8.69 26.89 5.58
CA GLN A 370 8.84 27.11 7.01
C GLN A 370 7.85 28.20 7.39
N THR A 371 6.65 27.82 7.81
CA THR A 371 5.88 28.64 8.72
C THR A 371 6.71 28.81 9.98
N GLN A 372 7.21 30.02 10.18
CA GLN A 372 7.95 30.42 11.38
C GLN A 372 7.15 30.03 12.63
N PRO A 373 7.74 29.34 13.61
CA PRO A 373 7.14 29.22 14.93
C PRO A 373 7.05 30.62 15.53
N ALA A 374 5.87 31.00 16.02
CA ALA A 374 5.71 32.21 16.81
C ALA A 374 6.63 32.13 18.04
N GLU A 375 7.45 33.17 18.25
CA GLU A 375 8.27 33.35 19.43
C GLU A 375 7.38 33.33 20.68
N SER A 376 7.44 32.27 21.49
CA SER A 376 7.00 32.31 22.88
C SER A 376 8.22 32.39 23.78
N SER A 377 8.26 33.46 24.57
CA SER A 377 9.29 33.78 25.55
C SER A 377 9.54 32.62 26.52
N ASP A 378 10.80 32.18 26.59
CA ASP A 378 11.30 31.28 27.63
C ASP A 378 11.12 31.92 29.01
N SER A 379 10.24 31.33 29.83
CA SER A 379 10.35 31.40 31.28
C SER A 379 10.57 29.99 31.79
N GLU A 380 11.75 29.73 32.35
CA GLU A 380 12.11 28.49 33.01
C GLU A 380 11.11 28.17 34.13
N ALA A 381 10.13 27.31 33.85
CA ALA A 381 9.29 26.68 34.86
C ALA A 381 9.85 25.29 35.16
N GLN A 382 10.36 25.13 36.37
CA GLN A 382 10.85 23.88 36.93
C GLN A 382 9.76 22.80 36.80
N GLN A 383 10.06 21.71 36.09
CA GLN A 383 9.19 20.53 36.06
C GLN A 383 9.30 19.78 37.38
N GLU A 384 8.28 19.90 38.24
CA GLU A 384 8.07 18.99 39.36
C GLU A 384 7.39 17.70 38.86
N PRO A 385 7.82 16.51 39.32
CA PRO A 385 7.21 15.24 38.95
C PRO A 385 5.77 15.13 39.47
N CYS A 386 4.86 14.70 38.58
CA CYS A 386 3.39 14.67 38.68
C CYS A 386 2.78 13.98 39.93
N CYS A 387 3.58 13.32 40.79
CA CYS A 387 3.06 12.34 41.75
C CYS A 387 3.46 12.53 43.22
N GLU A 388 4.08 13.64 43.63
CA GLU A 388 4.27 13.92 45.06
C GLU A 388 3.14 14.80 45.61
N GLY A 389 2.15 14.16 46.27
CA GLY A 389 1.19 14.89 47.11
C GLY A 389 -0.24 14.36 47.16
N GLN A 390 -0.60 13.29 46.44
CA GLN A 390 -1.99 12.80 46.51
C GLN A 390 -2.19 11.79 47.64
N VAL A 391 -3.03 12.22 48.59
CA VAL A 391 -3.72 11.41 49.60
C VAL A 391 -4.23 10.11 48.95
N ARG A 392 -3.80 8.96 49.47
CA ARG A 392 -4.39 7.66 49.10
C ARG A 392 -5.90 7.72 49.37
N PRO A 393 -6.78 7.45 48.38
CA PRO A 393 -8.20 7.39 48.66
C PRO A 393 -8.46 6.25 49.63
N GLU A 394 -9.27 6.52 50.67
CA GLU A 394 -9.78 5.50 51.57
C GLU A 394 -10.42 4.36 50.76
N THR A 395 -9.97 3.14 51.03
CA THR A 395 -10.47 1.92 50.43
C THR A 395 -11.88 1.61 50.96
N GLY A 396 -12.87 2.32 50.45
CA GLY A 396 -14.24 1.82 50.37
C GLY A 396 -14.35 0.87 49.18
N ASP A 397 -15.18 -0.15 49.29
CA ASP A 397 -15.41 -1.17 48.27
C ASP A 397 -16.09 -0.54 47.03
N VAL A 398 -15.27 0.09 46.19
CA VAL A 398 -15.66 0.80 44.98
C VAL A 398 -15.61 -0.18 43.83
N SER A 399 -16.77 -0.60 43.33
CA SER A 399 -16.83 -1.43 42.13
C SER A 399 -16.17 -0.71 40.94
N ALA A 400 -15.54 -1.46 40.05
CA ALA A 400 -14.93 -0.92 38.83
C ALA A 400 -15.93 -0.08 38.00
N GLU A 401 -17.21 -0.49 37.99
CA GLU A 401 -18.30 0.25 37.36
C GLU A 401 -18.50 1.64 38.00
N SER A 402 -18.55 1.73 39.33
CA SER A 402 -18.74 3.01 40.03
C SER A 402 -17.51 3.93 39.95
N ALA A 403 -16.30 3.36 39.75
CA ALA A 403 -15.10 4.12 39.44
C ALA A 403 -15.14 4.67 38.00
N PHE A 404 -15.52 3.84 37.04
CA PHE A 404 -15.65 4.23 35.64
C PHE A 404 -16.73 5.30 35.44
N GLN A 405 -17.90 5.15 36.07
CA GLN A 405 -18.96 6.17 36.02
C GLN A 405 -18.51 7.51 36.62
N ARG A 406 -17.73 7.49 37.71
CA ARG A 406 -17.14 8.71 38.28
C ARG A 406 -16.13 9.37 37.35
N PHE A 407 -15.27 8.57 36.72
CA PHE A 407 -14.34 9.06 35.71
C PHE A 407 -15.09 9.73 34.55
N MET A 408 -16.08 9.04 33.96
CA MET A 408 -16.86 9.57 32.84
C MET A 408 -17.63 10.85 33.21
N SER A 409 -18.25 10.88 34.40
CA SER A 409 -18.94 12.06 34.93
C SER A 409 -17.98 13.25 35.10
N THR A 410 -16.77 12.99 35.60
CA THR A 410 -15.74 14.03 35.80
C THR A 410 -15.21 14.54 34.45
N ALA A 411 -14.92 13.63 33.51
CA ALA A 411 -14.41 13.96 32.19
C ALA A 411 -15.41 14.79 31.36
N LEU A 412 -16.69 14.43 31.40
CA LEU A 412 -17.77 15.10 30.67
C LEU A 412 -18.42 16.28 31.43
N GLY A 413 -18.03 16.50 32.69
CA GLY A 413 -18.47 17.66 33.47
C GLY A 413 -17.84 18.98 32.99
N PRO A 414 -18.35 20.14 33.42
CA PRO A 414 -17.79 21.43 33.03
C PRO A 414 -16.34 21.60 33.49
N GLY A 415 -15.50 22.24 32.66
CA GLY A 415 -14.11 22.55 32.97
C GLY A 415 -13.59 23.70 32.09
N ALA A 416 -12.36 23.59 31.58
CA ALA A 416 -11.84 24.56 30.60
C ALA A 416 -12.65 24.58 29.29
N LEU A 417 -13.23 23.44 28.93
CA LEU A 417 -14.30 23.33 27.95
C LEU A 417 -15.64 23.22 28.66
N ASP A 418 -16.65 23.91 28.15
CA ASP A 418 -18.00 23.80 28.67
C ASP A 418 -18.66 22.46 28.25
N VAL A 419 -19.83 22.18 28.83
CA VAL A 419 -20.53 20.91 28.62
C VAL A 419 -21.03 20.78 27.17
N ILE A 420 -21.36 21.89 26.49
CA ILE A 420 -21.81 21.89 25.10
C ILE A 420 -20.64 21.53 24.18
N GLN A 421 -19.50 22.19 24.35
CA GLN A 421 -18.27 21.91 23.59
C GLN A 421 -17.82 20.46 23.76
N LYS A 422 -17.88 19.94 24.99
CA LYS A 422 -17.57 18.53 25.28
C LYS A 422 -18.56 17.59 24.60
N GLU A 423 -19.85 17.91 24.62
CA GLU A 423 -20.87 17.08 23.96
C GLU A 423 -20.65 17.03 22.44
N LEU A 424 -20.42 18.18 21.79
CA LEU A 424 -20.09 18.28 20.37
C LEU A 424 -18.80 17.52 20.03
N THR A 425 -17.76 17.65 20.88
CA THR A 425 -16.52 16.87 20.74
C THR A 425 -16.79 15.37 20.82
N THR A 426 -17.68 14.93 21.71
CA THR A 426 -18.00 13.52 21.87
C THR A 426 -18.79 12.97 20.68
N ILE A 427 -19.62 13.79 20.03
CA ILE A 427 -20.26 13.47 18.74
C ILE A 427 -19.21 13.29 17.65
N ALA A 428 -18.27 14.25 17.51
CA ALA A 428 -17.19 14.18 16.54
C ALA A 428 -16.34 12.90 16.73
N LEU A 429 -15.95 12.60 17.98
CA LEU A 429 -15.20 11.40 18.32
C LEU A 429 -15.99 10.12 18.04
N SER A 430 -17.29 10.09 18.36
CA SER A 430 -18.16 8.94 18.10
C SER A 430 -18.27 8.62 16.60
N VAL A 431 -18.28 9.66 15.76
CA VAL A 431 -18.24 9.53 14.30
C VAL A 431 -16.89 9.05 13.82
N ALA A 432 -15.79 9.63 14.31
CA ALA A 432 -14.44 9.26 13.92
C ALA A 432 -14.12 7.78 14.24
N ILE A 433 -14.52 7.30 15.42
CA ILE A 433 -14.32 5.91 15.85
C ILE A 433 -15.43 4.96 15.40
N GLN A 434 -16.47 5.47 14.74
CA GLN A 434 -17.61 4.69 14.22
C GLN A 434 -18.37 3.90 15.31
N CYS A 435 -18.56 4.48 16.50
CA CYS A 435 -19.32 3.85 17.59
C CYS A 435 -20.81 4.24 17.52
N GLU A 436 -21.65 3.37 16.96
CA GLU A 436 -23.11 3.61 16.86
C GLU A 436 -23.81 3.82 18.22
N PRO A 437 -23.58 2.98 19.26
CA PRO A 437 -24.23 3.18 20.55
C PRO A 437 -23.84 4.50 21.21
N CYS A 438 -22.56 4.88 21.10
CA CYS A 438 -22.05 6.14 21.63
C CYS A 438 -22.71 7.33 20.92
N LEU A 439 -22.72 7.30 19.59
CA LEU A 439 -23.31 8.36 18.79
C LEU A 439 -24.80 8.54 19.14
N LYS A 440 -25.58 7.47 19.20
CA LYS A 440 -27.01 7.53 19.57
C LYS A 440 -27.25 8.14 20.94
N LEU A 441 -26.41 7.80 21.93
CA LEU A 441 -26.50 8.37 23.28
C LEU A 441 -26.25 9.88 23.25
N HIS A 442 -25.18 10.31 22.59
CA HIS A 442 -24.76 11.71 22.54
C HIS A 442 -25.67 12.58 21.67
N LEU A 443 -26.23 12.05 20.58
CA LEU A 443 -27.24 12.77 19.79
C LEU A 443 -28.50 13.07 20.61
N LYS A 444 -29.00 12.10 21.38
CA LYS A 444 -30.17 12.31 22.27
C LYS A 444 -29.86 13.34 23.35
N LYS A 445 -28.67 13.25 23.96
CA LYS A 445 -28.25 14.18 25.00
C LYS A 445 -28.07 15.60 24.46
N ALA A 446 -27.42 15.78 23.32
CA ALA A 446 -27.26 17.07 22.66
C ALA A 446 -28.60 17.75 22.35
N LEU A 447 -29.56 17.03 21.78
CA LEU A 447 -30.90 17.56 21.52
C LEU A 447 -31.64 17.94 22.81
N SER A 448 -31.48 17.15 23.89
CA SER A 448 -32.06 17.48 25.20
C SER A 448 -31.44 18.72 25.85
N MET A 449 -30.18 19.02 25.52
CA MET A 449 -29.46 20.22 25.94
C MET A 449 -29.81 21.46 25.10
N GLY A 450 -30.58 21.29 24.01
CA GLY A 450 -30.96 22.37 23.10
C GLY A 450 -29.91 22.71 22.03
N ILE A 451 -28.90 21.86 21.84
CA ILE A 451 -27.92 21.98 20.76
C ILE A 451 -28.65 21.79 19.43
N THR A 452 -28.39 22.66 18.44
CA THR A 452 -29.11 22.63 17.17
C THR A 452 -28.63 21.49 16.27
N THR A 453 -29.47 21.12 15.30
CA THR A 453 -29.11 20.09 14.32
C THR A 453 -27.90 20.53 13.48
N GLU A 454 -27.77 21.82 13.21
CA GLU A 454 -26.64 22.41 12.49
C GLU A 454 -25.33 22.27 13.27
N GLU A 455 -25.33 22.58 14.58
CA GLU A 455 -24.16 22.39 15.45
C GLU A 455 -23.75 20.91 15.53
N ILE A 456 -24.73 20.01 15.63
CA ILE A 456 -24.51 18.56 15.60
C ILE A 456 -23.89 18.13 14.26
N GLN A 457 -24.40 18.65 13.14
CA GLN A 457 -23.88 18.34 11.81
C GLN A 457 -22.44 18.82 11.65
N GLU A 458 -22.13 20.05 12.06
CA GLU A 458 -20.77 20.58 12.00
C GLU A 458 -19.80 19.72 12.84
N ALA A 459 -20.17 19.37 14.07
CA ALA A 459 -19.36 18.49 14.91
C ALA A 459 -19.17 17.09 14.31
N ALA A 460 -20.22 16.51 13.74
CA ALA A 460 -20.10 15.22 13.06
C ALA A 460 -19.18 15.29 11.83
N TRP A 461 -19.26 16.38 11.04
CA TRP A 461 -18.37 16.60 9.90
C TRP A 461 -16.93 16.85 10.31
N MET A 462 -16.67 17.42 11.49
CA MET A 462 -15.33 17.42 12.08
C MET A 462 -14.84 15.99 12.33
N GLY A 463 -15.69 15.10 12.86
CA GLY A 463 -15.38 13.68 12.98
C GLY A 463 -15.08 13.00 11.64
N VAL A 464 -15.85 13.33 10.59
CA VAL A 464 -15.62 12.83 9.22
C VAL A 464 -14.29 13.31 8.65
N ALA A 465 -13.91 14.57 8.86
CA ALA A 465 -12.68 15.14 8.34
C ALA A 465 -11.43 14.36 8.81
N PHE A 466 -11.45 13.86 10.05
CA PHE A 466 -10.35 13.07 10.62
C PHE A 466 -10.55 11.55 10.51
N GLY A 467 -11.78 11.07 10.32
CA GLY A 467 -12.10 9.65 10.17
C GLY A 467 -12.19 9.14 8.72
N GLY A 468 -12.08 10.04 7.74
CA GLY A 468 -12.06 9.72 6.31
C GLY A 468 -13.36 9.10 5.79
N CYS A 469 -13.28 8.40 4.65
CA CYS A 469 -14.45 7.86 3.94
C CYS A 469 -15.32 6.91 4.78
N LYS A 470 -14.71 6.14 5.69
CA LYS A 470 -15.46 5.22 6.57
C LYS A 470 -16.34 5.99 7.57
N ALA A 471 -15.80 7.04 8.19
CA ALA A 471 -16.57 7.91 9.06
C ALA A 471 -17.67 8.67 8.29
N MET A 472 -17.41 9.06 7.04
CA MET A 472 -18.41 9.67 6.15
C MET A 472 -19.59 8.72 5.87
N MET A 473 -19.30 7.47 5.49
CA MET A 473 -20.34 6.46 5.23
C MET A 473 -21.15 6.17 6.49
N PHE A 474 -20.46 5.99 7.62
CA PHE A 474 -21.08 5.81 8.92
C PHE A 474 -22.00 6.98 9.29
N TRP A 475 -21.53 8.23 9.15
CA TRP A 475 -22.35 9.40 9.42
C TRP A 475 -23.55 9.51 8.49
N ASN A 476 -23.39 9.25 7.19
CA ASN A 476 -24.49 9.28 6.22
C ASN A 476 -25.58 8.23 6.51
N GLU A 477 -25.21 7.10 7.11
CA GLU A 477 -26.16 6.11 7.59
C GLU A 477 -26.87 6.57 8.88
N GLN A 478 -26.11 7.11 9.84
CA GLN A 478 -26.62 7.49 11.15
C GLN A 478 -27.36 8.83 11.15
N SER A 479 -27.08 9.75 10.23
CA SER A 479 -27.76 11.05 10.10
C SER A 479 -29.24 10.92 9.79
N LYS A 480 -29.66 9.84 9.12
CA LYS A 480 -31.09 9.48 8.95
C LYS A 480 -31.77 9.20 10.29
N SER A 481 -31.04 8.62 11.24
CA SER A 481 -31.52 8.42 12.61
C SER A 481 -31.63 9.75 13.37
N LEU A 482 -30.77 10.74 13.08
CA LEU A 482 -30.86 12.08 13.66
C LEU A 482 -32.18 12.78 13.26
N GLU A 483 -32.59 12.66 12.00
CA GLU A 483 -33.88 13.20 11.53
C GLU A 483 -35.06 12.57 12.29
N THR A 484 -35.00 11.25 12.51
CA THR A 484 -36.02 10.50 13.27
C THR A 484 -36.05 10.95 14.74
N ILE A 485 -34.89 11.01 15.41
CA ILE A 485 -34.77 11.41 16.83
C ILE A 485 -35.18 12.88 17.04
N SER A 486 -34.85 13.76 16.10
CA SER A 486 -35.24 15.17 16.11
C SER A 486 -36.77 15.34 15.97
N SER A 487 -37.41 14.56 15.09
CA SER A 487 -38.87 14.57 14.92
C SER A 487 -39.63 14.09 16.18
N GLU A 488 -39.12 13.08 16.88
CA GLU A 488 -39.68 12.59 18.15
C GLU A 488 -39.51 13.61 19.30
N ALA A 489 -38.38 14.31 19.33
CA ALA A 489 -38.11 15.37 20.32
C ALA A 489 -38.99 16.62 20.10
N ALA A 490 -39.32 16.96 18.85
CA ALA A 490 -40.24 18.04 18.51
C ALA A 490 -41.71 17.69 18.80
N SER A 491 -42.07 16.41 18.81
CA SER A 491 -43.43 15.92 19.10
C SER A 491 -43.76 15.85 20.60
N ASN A 492 -42.74 15.93 21.46
CA ASN A 492 -42.83 15.85 22.94
C ASN A 492 -42.58 17.19 23.65
N LYS A 493 -42.44 18.29 22.90
CA LYS A 493 -42.47 19.68 23.39
C LYS A 493 -43.83 20.29 23.08
#